data_AF-A0ABD2VUJ1-F1
#
_entry.id   AF-A0ABD2VUJ1-F1
#
_cell.length_a   1.000
_cell.length_b   1.000
_cell.length_c   1.000
_cell.angle_alpha   90.00
_cell.angle_beta   90.00
_cell.angle_gamma   90.00
#
_symmetry.space_group_name_H-M   'P 1'
#
loop_
_entity.id
_entity.type
_entity.pdbx_description
1 polymer ?
#
loop_
_entity_poly.entity_id
_entity_poly.type
_entity_poly.pdbx_seq_one_letter_code
_entity_poly.pdbx_strand_id
1 'polypeptide(L)'
;MKEWLLIRIYLTDKSLIPDLWTFFEKICEERPGSTSSLICVIWHIARQLPLESLESYLKMALQKLSVCCMGQQFGMRLFGQVFFLKLYHLLDKHSDVRLEYAPFYKAISESLDSGTFKKNPIKIDEDFFYNVFDPVRHYSLETIYHQLPRLANVSIEEWIKSDQFETQIGLKGYTLDIEVKNSDSLLNQSSVPYAILKSNDNQKSEEIEVTVGPNDMQKKVSLWKTIIPNEEVPDLKYELKAKRDIIIIASLVDKPQNLGGIARTCEIFGVKELVVSNFKQIEDKEFQALSVSADKWIKITEVKPFVLDKYLLELKENDWSLIGAEQTTNSINLMDLKFPKKTVLILGNEKNGIPANIISLLDICVEIPQFGVIRSLNVHVTSAICIWEYVKQSLSVT
;
A
#
# COMPACT_ATOMS: atom_id res chain seq x y z
N MET A 1 -7.10 1.50 -19.29
CA MET A 1 -8.30 1.21 -20.13
C MET A 1 -9.07 2.49 -20.49
N LYS A 2 -9.24 3.44 -19.57
CA LYS A 2 -9.90 4.73 -19.84
C LYS A 2 -9.09 5.60 -20.84
N GLU A 3 -7.77 5.49 -20.82
CA GLU A 3 -6.84 6.14 -21.72
C GLU A 3 -7.09 5.73 -23.18
N TRP A 4 -7.38 4.45 -23.43
CA TRP A 4 -7.69 3.96 -24.78
C TRP A 4 -8.91 4.65 -25.39
N LEU A 5 -9.93 4.88 -24.56
CA LEU A 5 -11.15 5.57 -24.98
C LEU A 5 -10.86 7.02 -25.37
N LEU A 6 -10.04 7.73 -24.57
CA LEU A 6 -9.59 9.08 -24.91
C LEU A 6 -8.77 9.11 -26.20
N ILE A 7 -7.82 8.18 -26.37
CA ILE A 7 -7.04 8.06 -27.61
C ILE A 7 -7.97 7.91 -28.82
N ARG A 8 -8.96 7.02 -28.72
CA ARG A 8 -9.93 6.79 -29.80
C ARG A 8 -10.79 8.02 -30.09
N ILE A 9 -11.23 8.77 -29.08
CA ILE A 9 -11.97 10.02 -29.25
C ILE A 9 -11.15 11.01 -30.09
N TYR A 10 -9.90 11.27 -29.70
CA TYR A 10 -9.02 12.22 -30.42
C TYR A 10 -8.60 11.73 -31.81
N LEU A 11 -8.49 10.42 -32.03
CA LEU A 11 -8.20 9.87 -33.35
C LEU A 11 -9.41 9.90 -34.29
N THR A 12 -10.62 9.77 -33.74
CA THR A 12 -11.88 9.85 -34.50
C THR A 12 -12.19 11.31 -34.86
N ASP A 13 -12.04 12.23 -33.90
CA ASP A 13 -12.23 13.66 -34.12
C ASP A 13 -10.96 14.43 -33.77
N LYS A 14 -10.12 14.64 -34.80
CA LYS A 14 -8.86 15.38 -34.68
C LYS A 14 -9.06 16.86 -34.38
N SER A 15 -10.26 17.41 -34.56
CA SER A 15 -10.54 18.82 -34.25
C SER A 15 -10.45 19.10 -32.74
N LEU A 16 -10.51 18.05 -31.91
CA LEU A 16 -10.39 18.12 -30.45
C LEU A 16 -8.94 18.14 -29.95
N ILE A 17 -7.94 17.90 -30.82
CA ILE A 17 -6.53 17.90 -30.42
C ILE A 17 -6.08 19.21 -29.73
N PRO A 18 -6.52 20.41 -30.14
CA PRO A 18 -6.22 21.64 -29.42
C PRO A 18 -6.68 21.60 -27.94
N ASP A 19 -7.87 21.02 -27.68
CA ASP A 19 -8.41 20.91 -26.33
C ASP A 19 -7.63 19.93 -25.46
N LEU A 20 -6.96 18.93 -26.05
CA LEU A 20 -6.05 18.04 -25.34
C LEU A 20 -4.93 18.83 -24.64
N TRP A 21 -4.42 19.89 -25.26
CA TRP A 21 -3.34 20.70 -24.69
C TRP A 21 -3.81 21.54 -23.52
N THR A 22 -4.98 22.17 -23.64
CA THR A 22 -5.63 22.90 -22.54
C THR A 22 -5.94 21.94 -21.38
N PHE A 23 -6.41 20.74 -21.69
CA PHE A 23 -6.68 19.72 -20.68
C PHE A 23 -5.39 19.24 -19.98
N PHE A 24 -4.31 19.08 -20.73
CA PHE A 24 -3.01 18.69 -20.21
C PHE A 24 -2.46 19.71 -19.19
N GLU A 25 -2.53 21.00 -19.51
CA GLU A 25 -2.08 22.08 -18.62
C GLU A 25 -2.87 22.06 -17.31
N LYS A 26 -4.20 22.00 -17.40
CA LYS A 26 -5.08 21.93 -16.24
C LYS A 26 -4.76 20.74 -15.33
N ILE A 27 -4.50 19.57 -15.91
CA ILE A 27 -4.15 18.38 -15.12
C ILE A 27 -2.77 18.50 -14.48
N CYS A 28 -1.79 19.11 -15.16
CA CYS A 28 -0.48 19.34 -14.54
C CYS A 28 -0.57 20.22 -13.29
N GLU A 29 -1.50 21.17 -13.24
CA GLU A 29 -1.72 22.04 -12.10
C GLU A 29 -2.61 21.41 -11.02
N GLU A 30 -3.78 20.90 -11.40
CA GLU A 30 -4.79 20.44 -10.43
C GLU A 30 -4.53 19.01 -9.95
N ARG A 31 -3.99 18.15 -10.81
CA ARG A 31 -3.84 16.69 -10.57
C ARG A 31 -2.56 16.13 -11.18
N PRO A 32 -1.36 16.60 -10.77
CA PRO A 32 -0.08 16.18 -11.36
C PRO A 32 0.18 14.66 -11.30
N GLY A 33 -0.47 13.94 -10.38
CA GLY A 33 -0.39 12.47 -10.31
C GLY A 33 -1.05 11.75 -11.49
N SER A 34 -1.96 12.40 -12.21
CA SER A 34 -2.65 11.88 -13.39
C SER A 34 -1.96 12.24 -14.71
N THR A 35 -0.91 13.07 -14.68
CA THR A 35 -0.23 13.55 -15.89
C THR A 35 0.40 12.41 -16.69
N SER A 36 0.89 11.35 -16.04
CA SER A 36 1.43 10.16 -16.73
C SER A 36 0.43 9.49 -17.66
N SER A 37 -0.86 9.41 -17.25
CA SER A 37 -1.93 8.87 -18.10
C SER A 37 -2.15 9.73 -19.35
N LEU A 38 -2.09 11.06 -19.24
CA LEU A 38 -2.22 11.94 -20.41
C LEU A 38 -0.99 11.91 -21.32
N ILE A 39 0.22 11.82 -20.76
CA ILE A 39 1.45 11.63 -21.55
C ILE A 39 1.33 10.35 -22.40
N CYS A 40 0.74 9.29 -21.84
CA CYS A 40 0.46 8.07 -22.57
C CYS A 40 -0.55 8.28 -23.72
N VAL A 41 -1.65 9.01 -23.47
CA VAL A 41 -2.61 9.38 -24.53
C VAL A 41 -1.89 10.12 -25.67
N ILE A 42 -1.03 11.08 -25.34
CA ILE A 42 -0.24 11.85 -26.30
C ILE A 42 0.67 10.94 -27.14
N TRP A 43 1.38 10.02 -26.48
CA TRP A 43 2.25 9.03 -27.15
C TRP A 43 1.50 8.19 -28.18
N HIS A 44 0.35 7.65 -27.81
CA HIS A 44 -0.42 6.80 -28.72
C HIS A 44 -1.07 7.57 -29.86
N ILE A 45 -1.51 8.81 -29.63
CA ILE A 45 -2.00 9.67 -30.71
C ILE A 45 -0.88 9.94 -31.71
N ALA A 46 0.31 10.34 -31.25
CA ALA A 46 1.46 10.62 -32.12
C ALA A 46 1.79 9.45 -33.07
N ARG A 47 1.74 8.20 -32.57
CA ARG A 47 2.01 7.00 -33.37
C ARG A 47 1.02 6.75 -34.50
N GLN A 48 -0.18 7.34 -34.44
CA GLN A 48 -1.27 7.09 -35.37
C GLN A 48 -1.55 8.31 -36.29
N LEU A 49 -0.89 9.44 -36.05
CA LEU A 49 -1.06 10.63 -36.88
C LEU A 49 -0.29 10.49 -38.21
N PRO A 50 -0.87 10.96 -39.33
CA PRO A 50 -0.17 11.01 -40.60
C PRO A 50 0.96 12.04 -40.55
N LEU A 51 2.00 11.81 -41.37
CA LEU A 51 3.24 12.62 -41.41
C LEU A 51 2.96 14.13 -41.55
N GLU A 52 1.96 14.52 -42.34
CA GLU A 52 1.57 15.92 -42.58
C GLU A 52 1.17 16.68 -41.29
N SER A 53 0.56 15.97 -40.34
CA SER A 53 0.08 16.56 -39.06
C SER A 53 1.00 16.25 -37.89
N LEU A 54 1.89 15.27 -38.05
CA LEU A 54 2.72 14.73 -36.98
C LEU A 54 3.72 15.75 -36.45
N GLU A 55 4.40 16.50 -37.32
CA GLU A 55 5.44 17.43 -36.89
C GLU A 55 4.88 18.58 -36.03
N SER A 56 3.75 19.17 -36.42
CA SER A 56 3.07 20.19 -35.62
C SER A 56 2.58 19.64 -34.28
N TYR A 57 2.12 18.38 -34.26
CA TYR A 57 1.70 17.70 -33.03
C TYR A 57 2.90 17.46 -32.10
N LEU A 58 3.99 16.92 -32.63
CA LEU A 58 5.21 16.64 -31.88
C LEU A 58 5.83 17.92 -31.32
N LYS A 59 5.84 19.02 -32.08
CA LYS A 59 6.30 20.32 -31.58
C LYS A 59 5.55 20.75 -30.32
N MET A 60 4.21 20.66 -30.36
CA MET A 60 3.39 21.02 -29.20
C MET A 60 3.59 20.03 -28.04
N ALA A 61 3.64 18.72 -28.34
CA ALA A 61 3.86 17.69 -27.34
C ALA A 61 5.20 17.87 -26.60
N LEU A 62 6.29 18.08 -27.34
CA LEU A 62 7.62 18.29 -26.76
C LEU A 62 7.66 19.57 -25.91
N GLN A 63 6.99 20.64 -26.36
CA GLN A 63 6.86 21.87 -25.58
C GLN A 63 6.16 21.60 -24.24
N LYS A 64 5.02 20.90 -24.23
CA LYS A 64 4.29 20.58 -22.99
C LYS A 64 5.07 19.61 -22.08
N LEU A 65 5.67 18.57 -22.65
CA LEU A 65 6.43 17.57 -21.89
C LEU A 65 7.72 18.15 -21.29
N SER A 66 8.29 19.21 -21.87
CA SER A 66 9.48 19.87 -21.31
C SER A 66 9.26 20.36 -19.87
N VAL A 67 8.05 20.86 -19.56
CA VAL A 67 7.64 21.27 -18.21
C VAL A 67 7.57 20.06 -17.29
N CYS A 68 7.01 18.94 -17.77
CA CYS A 68 6.91 17.72 -17.00
C CYS A 68 8.27 17.13 -16.65
N CYS A 69 9.25 17.20 -17.56
CA CYS A 69 10.61 16.71 -17.33
C CYS A 69 11.29 17.34 -16.10
N MET A 70 10.88 18.56 -15.74
CA MET A 70 11.40 19.32 -14.61
C MET A 70 10.43 19.40 -13.42
N GLY A 71 9.30 18.68 -13.49
CA GLY A 71 8.25 18.72 -12.47
C GLY A 71 8.70 18.28 -11.07
N GLN A 72 7.98 18.63 -10.01
CA GLN A 72 8.35 18.18 -8.64
C GLN A 72 7.95 16.73 -8.34
N GLN A 73 6.93 16.20 -9.02
CA GLN A 73 6.48 14.83 -8.82
C GLN A 73 7.31 13.84 -9.64
N PHE A 74 7.77 12.78 -8.98
CA PHE A 74 8.62 11.77 -9.60
C PHE A 74 7.97 11.09 -10.82
N GLY A 75 6.71 10.66 -10.72
CA GLY A 75 6.01 9.99 -11.81
C GLY A 75 5.85 10.89 -13.04
N MET A 76 5.45 12.15 -12.84
CA MET A 76 5.35 13.14 -13.90
C MET A 76 6.70 13.41 -14.58
N ARG A 77 7.79 13.54 -13.80
CA ARG A 77 9.14 13.69 -14.36
C ARG A 77 9.57 12.51 -15.19
N LEU A 78 9.48 11.31 -14.62
CA LEU A 78 9.94 10.08 -15.27
C LEU A 78 9.20 9.85 -16.58
N PHE A 79 7.87 9.93 -16.58
CA PHE A 79 7.07 9.80 -17.80
C PHE A 79 7.35 10.93 -18.77
N GLY A 80 7.47 12.18 -18.29
CA GLY A 80 7.84 13.32 -19.11
C GLY A 80 9.15 13.08 -19.85
N GLN A 81 10.20 12.67 -19.14
CA GLN A 81 11.52 12.41 -19.70
C GLN A 81 11.53 11.25 -20.71
N VAL A 82 10.95 10.10 -20.33
CA VAL A 82 10.94 8.91 -21.21
C VAL A 82 10.15 9.18 -22.49
N PHE A 83 8.93 9.71 -22.38
CA PHE A 83 8.10 9.97 -23.56
C PHE A 83 8.57 11.18 -24.36
N PHE A 84 9.28 12.13 -23.76
CA PHE A 84 9.96 13.18 -24.52
C PHE A 84 10.98 12.56 -25.48
N LEU A 85 11.85 11.66 -25.00
CA LEU A 85 12.83 10.98 -25.87
C LEU A 85 12.13 10.16 -26.96
N LYS A 86 11.09 9.40 -26.61
CA LYS A 86 10.33 8.60 -27.59
C LYS A 86 9.69 9.46 -28.68
N LEU A 87 9.03 10.56 -28.32
CA LEU A 87 8.42 11.49 -29.27
C LEU A 87 9.48 12.20 -30.12
N TYR A 88 10.61 12.58 -29.53
CA TYR A 88 11.73 13.17 -30.25
C TYR A 88 12.26 12.24 -31.35
N HIS A 89 12.31 10.92 -31.10
CA HIS A 89 12.73 9.94 -32.11
C HIS A 89 11.76 9.79 -33.29
N LEU A 90 10.50 10.23 -33.16
CA LEU A 90 9.53 10.24 -34.25
C LEU A 90 9.74 11.43 -35.22
N LEU A 91 10.50 12.46 -34.82
CA LEU A 91 10.82 13.58 -35.71
C LEU A 91 11.79 13.16 -36.81
N ASP A 92 11.56 13.68 -38.02
CA ASP A 92 12.50 13.50 -39.13
C ASP A 92 13.90 14.03 -38.77
N LYS A 93 14.94 13.39 -39.29
CA LYS A 93 16.34 13.75 -38.98
C LYS A 93 16.69 15.18 -39.40
N HIS A 94 16.00 15.73 -40.40
CA HIS A 94 16.23 17.07 -40.94
C HIS A 94 15.20 18.11 -40.47
N SER A 95 14.30 17.75 -39.56
CA SER A 95 13.29 18.67 -39.02
C SER A 95 13.93 19.80 -38.19
N ASP A 96 13.48 21.04 -38.41
CA ASP A 96 13.88 22.20 -37.61
C ASP A 96 13.50 22.01 -36.13
N VAL A 97 12.35 21.37 -35.86
CA VAL A 97 11.90 21.05 -34.50
C VAL A 97 12.89 20.11 -33.82
N ARG A 98 13.46 19.15 -34.56
CA ARG A 98 14.45 18.22 -34.02
C ARG A 98 15.74 18.93 -33.62
N LEU A 99 16.16 19.93 -34.40
CA LEU A 99 17.33 20.75 -34.09
C LEU A 99 17.05 21.66 -32.88
N GLU A 100 15.86 22.26 -32.80
CA GLU A 100 15.41 23.09 -31.68
C GLU A 100 15.51 22.35 -30.33
N TYR A 101 15.02 21.10 -30.28
CA TYR A 101 15.00 20.31 -29.04
C TYR A 101 16.24 19.44 -28.81
N ALA A 102 17.23 19.43 -29.72
CA ALA A 102 18.42 18.59 -29.60
C ALA A 102 19.22 18.79 -28.29
N PRO A 103 19.43 20.03 -27.78
CA PRO A 103 20.10 20.24 -26.49
C PRO A 103 19.32 19.61 -25.33
N PHE A 104 17.99 19.70 -25.35
CA PHE A 104 17.13 19.17 -24.30
C PHE A 104 17.08 17.64 -24.33
N TYR A 105 17.04 17.05 -25.54
CA TYR A 105 17.20 15.61 -25.74
C TYR A 105 18.49 15.10 -25.09
N LYS A 106 19.62 15.76 -25.35
CA LYS A 106 20.92 15.37 -24.79
C LYS A 106 20.91 15.42 -23.26
N ALA A 107 20.40 16.50 -22.68
CA ALA A 107 20.30 16.66 -21.23
C ALA A 107 19.42 15.58 -20.57
N ILE A 108 18.28 15.26 -21.17
CA ILE A 108 17.38 14.21 -20.66
C ILE A 108 18.03 12.82 -20.79
N SER A 109 18.64 12.52 -21.94
CA SER A 109 19.32 11.24 -22.16
C SER A 109 20.40 11.02 -21.11
N GLU A 110 21.28 12.01 -20.89
CA GLU A 110 22.32 11.95 -19.87
C GLU A 110 21.74 11.83 -18.46
N SER A 111 20.63 12.53 -18.17
CA SER A 111 19.94 12.44 -16.88
C SER A 111 19.40 11.04 -16.61
N LEU A 112 18.78 10.39 -17.60
CA LEU A 112 18.24 9.02 -17.47
C LEU A 112 19.35 7.97 -17.43
N ASP A 113 20.48 8.22 -18.09
CA ASP A 113 21.66 7.38 -18.09
C ASP A 113 22.54 7.52 -16.84
N SER A 114 22.28 8.51 -15.98
CA SER A 114 23.03 8.73 -14.74
C SER A 114 22.46 7.93 -13.56
N GLY A 115 23.33 7.22 -12.82
CA GLY A 115 23.00 6.58 -11.54
C GLY A 115 21.95 5.45 -11.59
N THR A 116 21.17 5.31 -10.52
CA THR A 116 20.16 4.25 -10.31
C THR A 116 18.90 4.41 -11.17
N PHE A 117 18.81 5.49 -11.97
CA PHE A 117 17.62 5.83 -12.77
C PHE A 117 17.43 4.92 -13.99
N LYS A 118 18.47 4.23 -14.49
CA LYS A 118 18.41 3.36 -15.68
C LYS A 118 17.31 2.28 -15.64
N LYS A 119 16.99 1.76 -14.45
CA LYS A 119 16.01 0.66 -14.31
C LYS A 119 14.57 1.11 -14.56
N ASN A 120 14.24 2.38 -14.36
CA ASN A 120 12.85 2.85 -14.44
C ASN A 120 12.37 3.11 -15.89
N PRO A 121 13.16 3.73 -16.78
CA PRO A 121 12.87 3.78 -18.21
C PRO A 121 12.70 2.40 -18.82
N ILE A 122 13.60 1.45 -18.49
CA ILE A 122 13.54 0.07 -18.99
C ILE A 122 12.19 -0.57 -18.66
N LYS A 123 11.67 -0.40 -17.43
CA LYS A 123 10.35 -0.92 -17.05
C LYS A 123 9.20 -0.30 -17.84
N ILE A 124 9.29 0.99 -18.20
CA ILE A 124 8.29 1.64 -19.05
C ILE A 124 8.40 1.11 -20.49
N ASP A 125 9.59 0.78 -20.96
CA ASP A 125 9.80 0.18 -22.29
C ASP A 125 9.36 -1.28 -22.38
N GLU A 126 9.44 -2.03 -21.27
CA GLU A 126 8.98 -3.41 -21.16
C GLU A 126 7.44 -3.53 -21.04
N ASP A 127 6.74 -2.45 -20.70
CA ASP A 127 5.29 -2.48 -20.54
C ASP A 127 4.60 -2.61 -21.91
N PHE A 128 3.73 -3.62 -22.03
CA PHE A 128 3.00 -3.93 -23.26
C PHE A 128 2.19 -2.71 -23.75
N PHE A 129 1.67 -1.89 -22.84
CA PHE A 129 0.79 -0.78 -23.20
C PHE A 129 1.56 0.31 -23.95
N TYR A 130 2.82 0.55 -23.62
CA TYR A 130 3.60 1.62 -24.26
C TYR A 130 4.34 1.15 -25.50
N ASN A 131 4.77 -0.10 -25.53
CA ASN A 131 5.64 -0.64 -26.57
C ASN A 131 4.86 -1.43 -27.64
N VAL A 132 3.96 -2.31 -27.21
CA VAL A 132 3.29 -3.27 -28.09
C VAL A 132 1.92 -2.79 -28.53
N PHE A 133 1.14 -2.23 -27.61
CA PHE A 133 -0.26 -1.89 -27.83
C PHE A 133 -0.45 -0.82 -28.92
N ASP A 134 -1.42 -1.06 -29.79
CA ASP A 134 -1.88 -0.20 -30.86
C ASP A 134 -3.39 0.07 -30.69
N PRO A 135 -3.80 1.34 -30.46
CA PRO A 135 -5.18 1.68 -30.12
C PRO A 135 -6.17 1.48 -31.27
N VAL A 136 -5.71 1.39 -32.52
CA VAL A 136 -6.55 1.20 -33.70
C VAL A 136 -6.59 -0.27 -34.06
N ARG A 137 -5.42 -0.89 -34.23
CA ARG A 137 -5.29 -2.29 -34.69
C ARG A 137 -5.76 -3.30 -33.65
N HIS A 138 -5.55 -3.02 -32.36
CA HIS A 138 -5.97 -3.94 -31.30
C HIS A 138 -7.41 -3.71 -30.85
N TYR A 139 -8.23 -2.95 -31.60
CA TYR A 139 -9.65 -2.79 -31.27
C TYR A 139 -10.48 -3.99 -31.70
N SER A 140 -10.52 -5.00 -30.83
CA SER A 140 -11.32 -6.22 -31.00
C SER A 140 -11.97 -6.63 -29.68
N LEU A 141 -13.04 -7.44 -29.76
CA LEU A 141 -13.68 -8.02 -28.56
C LEU A 141 -12.69 -8.89 -27.77
N GLU A 142 -11.91 -9.72 -28.46
CA GLU A 142 -10.83 -10.51 -27.86
C GLU A 142 -9.83 -9.62 -27.10
N THR A 143 -9.41 -8.50 -27.68
CA THR A 143 -8.50 -7.60 -26.98
C THR A 143 -9.12 -7.04 -25.70
N ILE A 144 -10.36 -6.55 -25.79
CA ILE A 144 -11.05 -5.84 -24.70
C ILE A 144 -11.34 -6.77 -23.53
N TYR A 145 -11.81 -7.98 -23.80
CA TYR A 145 -12.36 -8.88 -22.78
C TYR A 145 -11.45 -10.05 -22.40
N HIS A 146 -10.40 -10.31 -23.18
CA HIS A 146 -9.45 -11.37 -22.89
C HIS A 146 -8.02 -10.85 -22.74
N GLN A 147 -7.46 -10.20 -23.77
CA GLN A 147 -6.04 -9.84 -23.78
C GLN A 147 -5.71 -8.74 -22.76
N LEU A 148 -6.49 -7.67 -22.68
CA LEU A 148 -6.26 -6.59 -21.73
C LEU A 148 -6.48 -7.01 -20.27
N PRO A 149 -7.57 -7.71 -19.89
CA PRO A 149 -7.73 -8.24 -18.53
C PRO A 149 -6.56 -9.15 -18.14
N ARG A 150 -6.12 -10.04 -19.04
CA ARG A 150 -4.94 -10.89 -18.83
C ARG A 150 -3.68 -10.08 -18.57
N LEU A 151 -3.38 -9.11 -19.42
CA LEU A 151 -2.15 -8.29 -19.33
C LEU A 151 -2.19 -7.27 -18.19
N ALA A 152 -3.39 -6.90 -17.72
CA ALA A 152 -3.62 -6.05 -16.56
C ALA A 152 -3.75 -6.83 -15.23
N ASN A 153 -3.52 -8.16 -15.25
CA ASN A 153 -3.57 -9.05 -14.08
C ASN A 153 -4.94 -9.06 -13.35
N VAL A 154 -6.02 -9.00 -14.12
CA VAL A 154 -7.38 -9.24 -13.63
C VAL A 154 -7.58 -10.74 -13.42
N SER A 155 -8.40 -11.16 -12.45
CA SER A 155 -8.71 -12.59 -12.21
C SER A 155 -9.20 -13.29 -13.47
N ILE A 156 -8.79 -14.54 -13.68
CA ILE A 156 -9.21 -15.36 -14.84
C ILE A 156 -10.72 -15.56 -14.91
N GLU A 157 -11.41 -15.45 -13.77
CA GLU A 157 -12.88 -15.52 -13.67
C GLU A 157 -13.59 -14.33 -14.32
N GLU A 158 -12.89 -13.21 -14.50
CA GLU A 158 -13.43 -12.01 -15.15
C GLU A 158 -13.09 -11.94 -16.65
N TRP A 159 -12.34 -12.92 -17.18
CA TRP A 159 -11.98 -12.95 -18.60
C TRP A 159 -13.09 -13.61 -19.42
N ILE A 160 -13.37 -13.08 -20.60
CA ILE A 160 -14.25 -13.75 -21.56
C ILE A 160 -13.40 -14.23 -22.73
N LYS A 161 -13.24 -15.55 -22.85
CA LYS A 161 -12.41 -16.17 -23.90
C LYS A 161 -13.05 -16.04 -25.29
N SER A 162 -12.20 -16.01 -26.31
CA SER A 162 -12.60 -15.72 -27.70
C SER A 162 -13.59 -16.73 -28.30
N ASP A 163 -13.57 -17.99 -27.84
CA ASP A 163 -14.50 -19.06 -28.22
C ASP A 163 -15.95 -18.80 -27.75
N GLN A 164 -16.10 -18.06 -26.65
CA GLN A 164 -17.42 -17.70 -26.11
C GLN A 164 -18.09 -16.61 -26.96
N PHE A 165 -17.32 -15.77 -27.67
CA PHE A 165 -17.89 -14.73 -28.54
C PHE A 165 -18.56 -15.29 -29.80
N GLU A 166 -18.05 -16.39 -30.34
CA GLU A 166 -18.62 -17.03 -31.53
C GLU A 166 -19.87 -17.86 -31.23
N THR A 167 -19.99 -18.35 -29.99
CA THR A 167 -21.05 -19.29 -29.58
C THR A 167 -22.13 -18.67 -28.70
N GLN A 168 -21.84 -17.62 -27.93
CA GLN A 168 -22.75 -17.10 -26.91
C GLN A 168 -23.26 -15.68 -27.14
N ILE A 169 -22.66 -14.91 -28.04
CA ILE A 169 -23.27 -13.62 -28.39
C ILE A 169 -24.18 -13.83 -29.61
N GLY A 170 -25.47 -13.59 -29.43
CA GLY A 170 -26.50 -13.61 -30.48
C GLY A 170 -26.34 -12.53 -31.56
N LEU A 171 -25.11 -12.17 -31.93
CA LEU A 171 -24.75 -11.16 -32.94
C LEU A 171 -24.90 -11.67 -34.38
N LYS A 172 -25.44 -12.88 -34.58
CA LYS A 172 -25.75 -13.39 -35.91
C LYS A 172 -26.74 -12.44 -36.59
N GLY A 173 -26.29 -11.75 -37.64
CA GLY A 173 -27.10 -10.83 -38.45
C GLY A 173 -26.90 -9.35 -38.16
N TYR A 174 -26.01 -8.97 -37.22
CA TYR A 174 -25.64 -7.58 -36.99
C TYR A 174 -24.24 -7.28 -37.55
N THR A 175 -24.11 -6.20 -38.31
CA THR A 175 -22.80 -5.61 -38.66
C THR A 175 -22.27 -4.83 -37.46
N LEU A 176 -21.14 -5.30 -36.92
CA LEU A 176 -20.40 -4.61 -35.87
C LEU A 176 -19.23 -3.86 -36.49
N ASP A 177 -18.98 -2.65 -36.00
CA ASP A 177 -17.79 -1.86 -36.33
C ASP A 177 -16.54 -2.32 -35.55
N ILE A 178 -16.62 -3.47 -34.85
CA ILE A 178 -15.52 -4.06 -34.08
C ILE A 178 -15.32 -5.52 -34.46
N GLU A 179 -14.06 -5.91 -34.64
CA GLU A 179 -13.69 -7.30 -34.94
C GLU A 179 -13.83 -8.19 -33.70
N VAL A 180 -14.19 -9.46 -33.91
CA VAL A 180 -14.32 -10.42 -32.80
C VAL A 180 -12.94 -10.87 -32.29
N LYS A 181 -12.00 -11.13 -33.19
CA LYS A 181 -10.64 -11.58 -32.88
C LYS A 181 -9.63 -10.51 -33.25
N ASN A 182 -8.55 -10.46 -32.49
CA ASN A 182 -7.40 -9.63 -32.82
C ASN A 182 -6.57 -10.34 -33.89
N SER A 183 -6.39 -9.71 -35.05
CA SER A 183 -5.53 -10.23 -36.12
C SER A 183 -4.04 -10.18 -35.77
N ASP A 184 -3.66 -9.39 -34.77
CA ASP A 184 -2.29 -9.22 -34.30
C ASP A 184 -1.95 -10.15 -33.13
N SER A 185 -0.87 -10.93 -33.29
CA SER A 185 -0.39 -11.88 -32.27
C SER A 185 0.50 -11.24 -31.21
N LEU A 186 0.93 -9.98 -31.37
CA LEU A 186 1.90 -9.35 -30.47
C LEU A 186 1.39 -9.21 -29.03
N LEU A 187 0.11 -8.90 -28.82
CA LEU A 187 -0.47 -8.86 -27.48
C LEU A 187 -0.55 -10.25 -26.83
N ASN A 188 -0.77 -11.32 -27.62
CA ASN A 188 -0.77 -12.69 -27.10
C ASN A 188 0.62 -13.13 -26.63
N GLN A 189 1.67 -12.67 -27.30
CA GLN A 189 3.06 -12.96 -26.94
C GLN A 189 3.56 -12.11 -25.76
N SER A 190 2.84 -11.05 -25.40
CA SER A 190 3.19 -10.19 -24.28
C SER A 190 2.90 -10.87 -22.94
N SER A 191 3.82 -10.70 -21.99
CA SER A 191 3.67 -11.09 -20.60
C SER A 191 3.12 -9.95 -19.76
N VAL A 192 2.55 -10.27 -18.59
CA VAL A 192 2.15 -9.27 -17.60
C VAL A 192 3.38 -8.44 -17.22
N PRO A 193 3.27 -7.09 -17.18
CA PRO A 193 4.38 -6.24 -16.75
C PRO A 193 4.93 -6.69 -15.40
N TYR A 194 6.25 -6.78 -15.27
CA TYR A 194 6.93 -7.24 -14.05
C TYR A 194 6.52 -6.45 -12.79
N ALA A 195 6.13 -5.18 -12.94
CA ALA A 195 5.61 -4.35 -11.85
C ALA A 195 4.26 -4.86 -11.27
N ILE A 196 3.45 -5.55 -12.09
CA ILE A 196 2.13 -6.08 -11.72
C ILE A 196 2.24 -7.53 -11.20
N LEU A 197 3.24 -8.30 -11.64
CA LEU A 197 3.53 -9.63 -11.07
C LEU A 197 3.91 -9.55 -9.58
N LYS A 198 4.70 -8.53 -9.20
CA LYS A 198 5.05 -8.26 -7.80
C LYS A 198 3.87 -7.95 -6.86
N SER A 199 2.68 -7.60 -7.38
CA SER A 199 1.54 -7.28 -6.51
C SER A 199 0.74 -8.50 -6.04
N ASN A 200 0.96 -9.69 -6.61
CA ASN A 200 0.13 -10.87 -6.31
C ASN A 200 0.86 -12.22 -6.23
N ASP A 201 2.20 -12.29 -6.34
CA ASP A 201 2.85 -13.60 -6.38
C ASP A 201 2.93 -14.32 -5.03
N ASN A 202 1.98 -15.23 -4.88
CA ASN A 202 1.97 -16.35 -3.95
C ASN A 202 2.29 -17.66 -4.70
N GLN A 203 3.18 -17.64 -5.70
CA GLN A 203 3.71 -18.85 -6.34
C GLN A 203 5.23 -18.78 -6.47
N LYS A 204 5.90 -19.78 -5.90
CA LYS A 204 7.35 -19.97 -5.87
C LYS A 204 7.88 -20.60 -7.16
N SER A 205 9.01 -20.08 -7.63
CA SER A 205 10.27 -20.74 -8.09
C SER A 205 10.88 -19.82 -9.17
N GLU A 206 12.10 -19.29 -9.11
CA GLU A 206 13.42 -19.90 -8.92
C GLU A 206 14.39 -18.96 -8.16
N GLU A 207 15.51 -19.49 -7.68
CA GLU A 207 16.55 -18.76 -6.93
C GLU A 207 17.17 -17.62 -7.76
N ILE A 208 16.98 -16.37 -7.33
CA ILE A 208 17.68 -15.20 -7.90
C ILE A 208 18.19 -14.30 -6.76
N GLU A 209 19.46 -13.90 -6.88
CA GLU A 209 20.20 -13.04 -5.97
C GLU A 209 19.43 -11.76 -5.59
N VAL A 210 19.16 -11.61 -4.30
CA VAL A 210 18.41 -10.48 -3.75
C VAL A 210 19.33 -9.26 -3.60
N THR A 211 19.30 -8.33 -4.54
CA THR A 211 19.78 -6.96 -4.30
C THR A 211 18.66 -6.14 -3.66
N VAL A 212 18.59 -6.17 -2.33
CA VAL A 212 17.62 -5.40 -1.53
C VAL A 212 17.90 -3.90 -1.69
N GLY A 213 17.08 -3.23 -2.50
CA GLY A 213 17.02 -1.77 -2.55
C GLY A 213 16.01 -1.22 -1.54
N PRO A 214 16.22 -0.02 -0.94
CA PRO A 214 15.39 0.54 0.14
C PRO A 214 13.92 0.83 -0.24
N ASN A 215 13.54 0.70 -1.52
CA ASN A 215 12.17 0.88 -2.02
C ASN A 215 11.41 -0.43 -2.25
N ASP A 216 12.02 -1.60 -2.03
CA ASP A 216 11.38 -2.92 -2.13
C ASP A 216 10.75 -3.30 -0.77
N MET A 217 9.93 -2.42 -0.20
CA MET A 217 9.29 -2.63 1.10
C MET A 217 7.77 -2.73 0.95
N GLN A 218 7.21 -3.84 1.44
CA GLN A 218 5.77 -4.03 1.61
C GLN A 218 5.19 -2.87 2.42
N LYS A 219 4.23 -2.14 1.84
CA LYS A 219 3.48 -1.09 2.55
C LYS A 219 2.31 -1.73 3.29
N LYS A 220 2.04 -1.27 4.52
CA LYS A 220 0.90 -1.77 5.31
C LYS A 220 -0.42 -1.48 4.60
N VAL A 221 -1.24 -2.51 4.37
CA VAL A 221 -2.60 -2.33 3.85
C VAL A 221 -3.40 -1.52 4.87
N SER A 222 -3.83 -0.32 4.48
CA SER A 222 -4.70 0.52 5.29
C SER A 222 -6.15 0.17 4.93
N LEU A 223 -6.74 -0.79 5.65
CA LEU A 223 -8.11 -1.27 5.40
C LEU A 223 -9.15 -0.13 5.29
N TRP A 224 -8.90 1.02 5.93
CA TRP A 224 -9.80 2.16 5.94
C TRP A 224 -9.74 3.03 4.66
N LYS A 225 -8.64 2.99 3.89
CA LYS A 225 -8.51 3.78 2.65
C LYS A 225 -9.19 3.14 1.44
N THR A 226 -9.52 1.85 1.52
CA THR A 226 -10.28 1.13 0.49
C THR A 226 -11.78 1.46 0.56
N ILE A 227 -12.22 2.18 1.59
CA ILE A 227 -13.60 2.65 1.77
C ILE A 227 -13.63 4.12 1.31
N ILE A 228 -14.17 4.36 0.11
CA ILE A 228 -14.15 5.64 -0.63
C ILE A 228 -15.04 6.72 0.03
N PRO A 229 -14.77 8.03 -0.20
CA PRO A 229 -15.04 9.13 0.74
C PRO A 229 -16.46 9.71 0.86
N ASN A 230 -17.51 9.14 0.25
CA ASN A 230 -18.76 9.90 0.03
C ASN A 230 -20.07 9.14 0.21
N GLU A 231 -20.07 7.99 0.88
CA GLU A 231 -21.31 7.37 1.37
C GLU A 231 -21.35 7.54 2.89
N GLU A 232 -22.49 8.04 3.40
CA GLU A 232 -22.82 7.95 4.82
C GLU A 232 -22.58 6.50 5.24
N VAL A 233 -21.61 6.32 6.14
CA VAL A 233 -21.18 5.04 6.68
C VAL A 233 -22.43 4.23 7.04
N PRO A 234 -22.81 3.20 6.25
CA PRO A 234 -23.88 2.31 6.65
C PRO A 234 -23.33 1.58 7.86
N ASP A 235 -23.84 1.96 9.03
CA ASP A 235 -23.62 1.40 10.37
C ASP A 235 -22.57 0.29 10.34
N LEU A 236 -21.28 0.68 10.33
CA LEU A 236 -20.11 -0.20 10.27
C LEU A 236 -19.94 -0.91 11.63
N LYS A 237 -21.02 -1.51 12.12
CA LYS A 237 -21.06 -2.72 12.94
C LYS A 237 -20.55 -3.91 12.13
N TYR A 238 -19.42 -3.75 11.44
CA TYR A 238 -18.51 -4.86 11.28
C TYR A 238 -18.16 -5.24 12.71
N GLU A 239 -18.74 -6.35 13.18
CA GLU A 239 -18.35 -7.13 14.34
C GLU A 239 -17.05 -6.59 14.96
N LEU A 240 -17.15 -5.61 15.87
CA LEU A 240 -16.05 -5.23 16.73
C LEU A 240 -15.80 -6.49 17.56
N LYS A 241 -14.90 -7.33 17.03
CA LYS A 241 -14.55 -8.67 17.51
C LYS A 241 -14.53 -8.65 19.03
N ALA A 242 -15.23 -9.60 19.62
CA ALA A 242 -15.44 -9.75 21.06
C ALA A 242 -14.27 -9.19 21.89
N LYS A 243 -14.54 -8.17 22.69
CA LYS A 243 -13.57 -7.67 23.68
C LYS A 243 -13.12 -8.85 24.52
N ARG A 244 -11.81 -9.06 24.57
CA ARG A 244 -11.20 -10.15 25.32
C ARG A 244 -11.18 -9.79 26.79
N ASP A 245 -11.38 -10.77 27.67
CA ASP A 245 -11.30 -10.56 29.12
C ASP A 245 -9.83 -10.52 29.60
N ILE A 246 -9.08 -9.58 29.04
CA ILE A 246 -7.74 -9.23 29.48
C ILE A 246 -7.67 -7.72 29.75
N ILE A 247 -7.12 -7.35 30.91
CA ILE A 247 -6.85 -5.97 31.32
C ILE A 247 -5.33 -5.82 31.43
N ILE A 248 -4.78 -4.71 30.90
CA ILE A 248 -3.35 -4.43 30.95
C ILE A 248 -3.08 -3.29 31.92
N ILE A 249 -2.26 -3.53 32.94
CA ILE A 249 -1.84 -2.54 33.91
C ILE A 249 -0.46 -2.01 33.53
N ALA A 250 -0.44 -0.78 33.04
CA ALA A 250 0.76 -0.03 32.70
C ALA A 250 0.98 1.19 33.62
N SER A 251 0.35 1.21 34.80
CA SER A 251 0.50 2.28 35.79
C SER A 251 1.93 2.46 36.32
N LEU A 252 2.80 1.45 36.18
CA LEU A 252 4.21 1.52 36.60
C LEU A 252 5.17 1.90 35.45
N VAL A 253 4.65 2.03 34.22
CA VAL A 253 5.44 2.34 33.02
C VAL A 253 5.60 3.86 32.89
N ASP A 254 6.84 4.33 32.85
CA ASP A 254 7.12 5.76 32.87
C ASP A 254 7.15 6.37 31.47
N LYS A 255 7.69 5.64 30.48
CA LYS A 255 8.01 6.22 29.17
C LYS A 255 6.77 6.31 28.26
N PRO A 256 6.44 7.51 27.74
CA PRO A 256 5.31 7.69 26.82
C PRO A 256 5.39 6.82 25.56
N GLN A 257 6.60 6.53 25.05
CA GLN A 257 6.78 5.66 23.89
C GLN A 257 6.29 4.24 24.16
N ASN A 258 6.60 3.69 25.33
CA ASN A 258 6.18 2.36 25.72
C ASN A 258 4.66 2.31 25.89
N LEU A 259 4.09 3.33 26.54
CA LEU A 259 2.64 3.47 26.68
C LEU A 259 1.93 3.55 25.32
N GLY A 260 2.45 4.32 24.37
CA GLY A 260 1.88 4.45 23.01
C GLY A 260 1.92 3.12 22.25
N GLY A 261 3.03 2.38 22.34
CA GLY A 261 3.17 1.04 21.76
C GLY A 261 2.22 0.01 22.40
N ILE A 262 2.07 0.05 23.73
CA ILE A 262 1.12 -0.79 24.47
C ILE A 262 -0.30 -0.47 24.07
N ALA A 263 -0.71 0.81 24.05
CA ALA A 263 -2.05 1.23 23.65
C ALA A 263 -2.43 0.73 22.25
N ARG A 264 -1.52 0.87 21.29
CA ARG A 264 -1.69 0.34 19.93
C ARG A 264 -1.86 -1.18 19.91
N THR A 265 -1.02 -1.89 20.65
CA THR A 265 -1.06 -3.35 20.73
C THR A 265 -2.38 -3.82 21.34
N CYS A 266 -2.80 -3.18 22.43
CA CYS A 266 -4.03 -3.49 23.12
C CYS A 266 -5.27 -3.27 22.23
N GLU A 267 -5.31 -2.19 21.45
CA GLU A 267 -6.39 -1.90 20.49
C GLU A 267 -6.46 -2.98 19.41
N ILE A 268 -5.33 -3.28 18.75
CA ILE A 268 -5.25 -4.28 17.68
C ILE A 268 -5.70 -5.68 18.15
N PHE A 269 -5.35 -6.06 19.39
CA PHE A 269 -5.70 -7.37 19.95
C PHE A 269 -7.03 -7.39 20.70
N GLY A 270 -7.79 -6.30 20.73
CA GLY A 270 -9.11 -6.24 21.36
C GLY A 270 -9.08 -6.46 22.88
N VAL A 271 -8.04 -5.93 23.55
CA VAL A 271 -7.92 -5.90 25.02
C VAL A 271 -9.08 -5.11 25.62
N LYS A 272 -9.58 -5.54 26.78
CA LYS A 272 -10.75 -4.92 27.45
C LYS A 272 -10.49 -3.47 27.84
N GLU A 273 -9.35 -3.25 28.46
CA GLU A 273 -8.98 -2.02 29.15
C GLU A 273 -7.46 -1.92 29.32
N LEU A 274 -6.93 -0.72 29.09
CA LEU A 274 -5.56 -0.35 29.44
C LEU A 274 -5.61 0.61 30.63
N VAL A 275 -4.84 0.31 31.67
CA VAL A 275 -4.74 1.16 32.87
C VAL A 275 -3.39 1.87 32.87
N VAL A 276 -3.40 3.19 33.01
CA VAL A 276 -2.20 4.05 32.99
C VAL A 276 -2.08 4.86 34.27
N SER A 277 -0.89 5.42 34.51
CA SER A 277 -0.62 6.18 35.73
C SER A 277 -1.24 7.59 35.72
N ASN A 278 -1.29 8.21 34.55
CA ASN A 278 -1.68 9.61 34.36
C ASN A 278 -2.12 9.86 32.90
N PHE A 279 -3.31 10.44 32.70
CA PHE A 279 -3.80 10.78 31.36
C PHE A 279 -2.90 11.78 30.61
N LYS A 280 -2.12 12.61 31.31
CA LYS A 280 -1.14 13.52 30.66
C LYS A 280 -0.11 12.78 29.80
N GLN A 281 0.22 11.52 30.13
CA GLN A 281 1.16 10.72 29.33
C GLN A 281 0.57 10.33 27.96
N ILE A 282 -0.76 10.34 27.82
CA ILE A 282 -1.46 10.04 26.56
C ILE A 282 -1.44 11.24 25.63
N GLU A 283 -1.48 12.46 26.19
CA GLU A 283 -1.40 13.71 25.42
C GLU A 283 0.02 13.99 24.89
N ASP A 284 1.03 13.24 25.36
CA ASP A 284 2.42 13.39 24.96
C ASP A 284 2.62 13.09 23.46
N LYS A 285 3.46 13.88 22.79
CA LYS A 285 3.74 13.73 21.35
C LYS A 285 4.34 12.37 21.01
N GLU A 286 5.19 11.84 21.88
CA GLU A 286 5.85 10.55 21.68
C GLU A 286 4.88 9.39 21.86
N PHE A 287 3.91 9.52 22.77
CA PHE A 287 2.79 8.58 22.87
C PHE A 287 1.96 8.61 21.58
N GLN A 288 1.52 9.80 21.15
CA GLN A 288 0.63 9.98 19.99
C GLN A 288 1.27 9.48 18.68
N ALA A 289 2.58 9.68 18.52
CA ALA A 289 3.34 9.18 17.37
C ALA A 289 3.31 7.64 17.26
N LEU A 290 3.25 6.94 18.39
CA LEU A 290 3.28 5.48 18.45
C LEU A 290 1.90 4.83 18.53
N SER A 291 0.95 5.47 19.23
CA SER A 291 -0.43 4.98 19.36
C SER A 291 -1.18 4.99 18.03
N VAL A 292 -0.89 5.98 17.16
CA VAL A 292 -1.57 6.19 15.88
C VAL A 292 -3.10 6.22 16.06
N SER A 293 -3.56 7.00 17.04
CA SER A 293 -4.98 7.14 17.43
C SER A 293 -5.64 5.92 18.06
N ALA A 294 -4.89 4.86 18.41
CA ALA A 294 -5.43 3.70 19.11
C ALA A 294 -6.12 4.06 20.45
N ASP A 295 -5.62 5.10 21.12
CA ASP A 295 -6.17 5.66 22.37
C ASP A 295 -7.63 6.12 22.26
N LYS A 296 -8.13 6.38 21.05
CA LYS A 296 -9.54 6.75 20.82
C LYS A 296 -10.48 5.54 20.80
N TRP A 297 -9.96 4.34 20.59
CA TRP A 297 -10.73 3.13 20.33
C TRP A 297 -10.65 2.11 21.46
N ILE A 298 -9.62 2.19 22.30
CA ILE A 298 -9.49 1.38 23.51
C ILE A 298 -9.98 2.14 24.75
N LYS A 299 -10.60 1.42 25.69
CA LYS A 299 -10.91 1.98 27.02
C LYS A 299 -9.61 2.17 27.79
N ILE A 300 -9.35 3.41 28.22
CA ILE A 300 -8.20 3.74 29.08
C ILE A 300 -8.68 4.31 30.41
N THR A 301 -8.12 3.81 31.51
CA THR A 301 -8.44 4.29 32.88
C THR A 301 -7.16 4.76 33.57
N GLU A 302 -7.25 5.84 34.34
CA GLU A 302 -6.15 6.34 35.16
C GLU A 302 -6.20 5.70 36.56
N VAL A 303 -5.13 5.01 36.94
CA VAL A 303 -4.89 4.50 38.31
C VAL A 303 -3.45 4.82 38.70
N LYS A 304 -3.28 5.67 39.71
CA LYS A 304 -1.97 6.11 40.17
C LYS A 304 -1.26 5.00 40.96
N PRO A 305 0.09 4.91 40.92
CA PRO A 305 0.84 3.86 41.60
C PRO A 305 0.52 3.68 43.09
N PHE A 306 0.23 4.76 43.81
CA PHE A 306 -0.04 4.72 45.26
C PHE A 306 -1.44 4.19 45.64
N VAL A 307 -2.34 3.98 44.68
CA VAL A 307 -3.66 3.32 44.88
C VAL A 307 -3.76 2.02 44.09
N LEU A 308 -2.67 1.58 43.46
CA LEU A 308 -2.69 0.43 42.57
C LEU A 308 -2.97 -0.88 43.32
N ASP A 309 -2.43 -1.03 44.53
CA ASP A 309 -2.68 -2.16 45.42
C ASP A 309 -4.18 -2.36 45.69
N LYS A 310 -4.90 -1.30 46.05
CA LYS A 310 -6.34 -1.32 46.28
C LYS A 310 -7.11 -1.72 45.02
N TYR A 311 -6.75 -1.13 43.88
CA TYR A 311 -7.38 -1.43 42.60
C TYR A 311 -7.18 -2.90 42.18
N LEU A 312 -5.99 -3.45 42.40
CA LEU A 312 -5.71 -4.86 42.10
C LEU A 312 -6.49 -5.82 43.01
N LEU A 313 -6.64 -5.48 44.30
CA LEU A 313 -7.47 -6.26 45.22
C LEU A 313 -8.95 -6.26 44.80
N GLU A 314 -9.49 -5.11 44.38
CA GLU A 314 -10.86 -5.02 43.85
C GLU A 314 -11.03 -5.89 42.59
N LEU A 315 -10.05 -5.92 41.68
CA LEU A 315 -10.11 -6.81 40.51
C LEU A 315 -10.09 -8.29 40.94
N LYS A 316 -9.26 -8.65 41.93
CA LYS A 316 -9.17 -10.00 42.46
C LYS A 316 -10.48 -10.48 43.09
N GLU A 317 -11.17 -9.60 43.83
CA GLU A 317 -12.52 -9.85 44.37
C GLU A 317 -13.58 -10.08 43.28
N ASN A 318 -13.34 -9.58 42.06
CA ASN A 318 -14.21 -9.74 40.89
C ASN A 318 -13.80 -10.91 39.97
N ASP A 319 -13.12 -11.91 40.53
CA ASP A 319 -12.63 -13.14 39.86
C ASP A 319 -11.65 -12.88 38.71
N TRP A 320 -10.81 -11.85 38.82
CA TRP A 320 -9.70 -11.65 37.89
C TRP A 320 -8.41 -12.27 38.44
N SER A 321 -7.72 -13.04 37.60
CA SER A 321 -6.40 -13.56 37.94
C SER A 321 -5.32 -12.51 37.69
N LEU A 322 -4.54 -12.20 38.71
CA LEU A 322 -3.47 -11.20 38.67
C LEU A 322 -2.15 -11.86 38.25
N ILE A 323 -1.65 -11.48 37.08
CA ILE A 323 -0.44 -12.04 36.47
C ILE A 323 0.59 -10.92 36.29
N GLY A 324 1.74 -11.02 36.95
CA GLY A 324 2.85 -10.09 36.71
C GLY A 324 3.77 -10.57 35.59
N ALA A 325 4.01 -9.73 34.58
CA ALA A 325 5.04 -10.00 33.58
C ALA A 325 6.41 -9.58 34.13
N GLU A 326 7.04 -10.46 34.90
CA GLU A 326 8.27 -10.16 35.64
C GLU A 326 9.13 -11.41 35.82
N GLN A 327 10.45 -11.20 35.77
CA GLN A 327 11.44 -12.25 35.99
C GLN A 327 11.66 -12.44 37.50
N THR A 328 11.14 -13.53 38.03
CA THR A 328 11.29 -13.89 39.45
C THR A 328 11.70 -15.35 39.59
N THR A 329 12.25 -15.73 40.75
CA THR A 329 12.69 -17.11 41.01
C THR A 329 11.56 -18.15 40.89
N ASN A 330 10.31 -17.72 41.08
CA ASN A 330 9.11 -18.56 41.05
C ASN A 330 8.22 -18.24 39.85
N SER A 331 8.74 -17.53 38.84
CA SER A 331 7.97 -17.21 37.64
C SER A 331 7.75 -18.46 36.79
N ILE A 332 6.60 -18.52 36.13
CA ILE A 332 6.24 -19.57 35.19
C ILE A 332 6.72 -19.14 33.80
N ASN A 333 7.35 -20.05 33.07
CA ASN A 333 7.71 -19.81 31.67
C ASN A 333 6.44 -19.59 30.83
N LEU A 334 6.40 -18.50 30.05
CA LEU A 334 5.26 -18.15 29.20
C LEU A 334 4.82 -19.29 28.27
N MET A 335 5.76 -20.13 27.81
CA MET A 335 5.47 -21.27 26.94
C MET A 335 4.61 -22.34 27.62
N ASP A 336 4.73 -22.46 28.94
CA ASP A 336 4.04 -23.47 29.76
C ASP A 336 2.77 -22.89 30.41
N LEU A 337 2.66 -21.56 30.49
CA LEU A 337 1.53 -20.89 31.10
C LEU A 337 0.25 -21.07 30.27
N LYS A 338 -0.82 -21.51 30.95
CA LYS A 338 -2.19 -21.40 30.46
C LYS A 338 -2.85 -20.17 31.06
N PHE A 339 -3.17 -19.19 30.23
CA PHE A 339 -3.82 -17.97 30.71
C PHE A 339 -5.25 -18.25 31.19
N PRO A 340 -5.62 -17.80 32.39
CA PRO A 340 -7.02 -17.76 32.83
C PRO A 340 -7.85 -16.87 31.91
N LYS A 341 -9.12 -17.21 31.70
CA LYS A 341 -10.01 -16.44 30.81
C LYS A 341 -10.09 -14.96 31.20
N LYS A 342 -10.24 -14.66 32.49
CA LYS A 342 -10.18 -13.30 33.06
C LYS A 342 -8.76 -13.03 33.59
N THR A 343 -7.95 -12.36 32.79
CA THR A 343 -6.55 -12.05 33.12
C THR A 343 -6.35 -10.55 33.35
N VAL A 344 -5.64 -10.20 34.41
CA VAL A 344 -5.04 -8.87 34.58
C VAL A 344 -3.54 -9.05 34.44
N LEU A 345 -2.94 -8.44 33.41
CA LEU A 345 -1.51 -8.47 33.18
C LEU A 345 -0.86 -7.19 33.72
N ILE A 346 0.01 -7.34 34.73
CA ILE A 346 0.73 -6.24 35.35
C ILE A 346 2.11 -6.11 34.72
N LEU A 347 2.43 -4.91 34.22
CA LEU A 347 3.72 -4.57 33.64
C LEU A 347 4.55 -3.78 34.64
N GLY A 348 5.84 -4.12 34.73
CA GLY A 348 6.80 -3.43 35.60
C GLY A 348 7.32 -2.12 35.04
N ASN A 349 7.95 -1.34 35.91
CA ASN A 349 8.72 -0.17 35.54
C ASN A 349 9.99 -0.57 34.76
N GLU A 350 10.40 0.23 33.77
CA GLU A 350 11.53 -0.10 32.89
C GLU A 350 12.87 -0.30 33.62
N LYS A 351 13.04 0.32 34.80
CA LYS A 351 14.26 0.21 35.60
C LYS A 351 14.08 -0.71 36.79
N ASN A 352 12.94 -0.60 37.47
CA ASN A 352 12.74 -1.20 38.79
C ASN A 352 11.83 -2.43 38.77
N GLY A 353 11.22 -2.75 37.63
CA GLY A 353 10.28 -3.87 37.52
C GLY A 353 9.00 -3.63 38.32
N ILE A 354 8.37 -4.72 38.78
CA ILE A 354 7.21 -4.69 39.66
C ILE A 354 7.67 -4.60 41.12
N PRO A 355 7.17 -3.63 41.92
CA PRO A 355 7.59 -3.48 43.31
C PRO A 355 7.06 -4.62 44.19
N ALA A 356 7.81 -4.99 45.23
CA ALA A 356 7.54 -6.16 46.06
C ALA A 356 6.13 -6.20 46.68
N ASN A 357 5.58 -5.05 47.07
CA ASN A 357 4.23 -4.94 47.61
C ASN A 357 3.14 -5.31 46.58
N ILE A 358 3.42 -5.12 45.28
CA ILE A 358 2.53 -5.55 44.21
C ILE A 358 2.78 -7.02 43.88
N ILE A 359 4.04 -7.48 43.88
CA ILE A 359 4.37 -8.90 43.67
C ILE A 359 3.63 -9.80 44.67
N SER A 360 3.53 -9.39 45.94
CA SER A 360 2.80 -10.16 46.97
C SER A 360 1.29 -10.31 46.72
N LEU A 361 0.70 -9.52 45.82
CA LEU A 361 -0.73 -9.59 45.48
C LEU A 361 -1.00 -10.52 44.29
N LEU A 362 0.03 -10.77 43.46
CA LEU A 362 -0.08 -11.53 42.23
C LEU A 362 -0.40 -13.00 42.52
N ASP A 363 -1.22 -13.60 41.64
CA ASP A 363 -1.47 -15.04 41.70
C ASP A 363 -0.27 -15.80 41.12
N ILE A 364 0.32 -15.26 40.04
CA ILE A 364 1.52 -15.80 39.39
C ILE A 364 2.37 -14.67 38.79
N CYS A 365 3.67 -14.93 38.67
CA CYS A 365 4.53 -14.19 37.75
C CYS A 365 4.77 -15.03 36.50
N VAL A 366 4.75 -14.41 35.34
CA VAL A 366 5.12 -15.02 34.06
C VAL A 366 6.39 -14.38 33.55
N GLU A 367 7.32 -15.21 33.07
CA GLU A 367 8.53 -14.74 32.40
C GLU A 367 8.60 -15.24 30.95
N ILE A 368 9.14 -14.40 30.07
CA ILE A 368 9.45 -14.78 28.70
C ILE A 368 10.84 -15.40 28.70
N PRO A 369 11.03 -16.63 28.22
CA PRO A 369 12.35 -17.25 28.18
C PRO A 369 13.30 -16.46 27.27
N GLN A 370 14.50 -16.21 27.77
CA GLN A 370 15.55 -15.46 27.07
C GLN A 370 16.78 -16.34 26.88
N PHE A 371 17.38 -16.26 25.69
CA PHE A 371 18.55 -17.07 25.31
C PHE A 371 19.81 -16.22 25.07
N GLY A 372 19.69 -14.90 25.16
CA GLY A 372 20.79 -13.95 24.96
C GLY A 372 21.39 -13.44 26.27
N VAL A 373 22.35 -12.52 26.15
CA VAL A 373 23.07 -11.92 27.28
C VAL A 373 22.44 -10.62 27.83
N ILE A 374 21.48 -10.03 27.11
CA ILE A 374 20.77 -8.82 27.55
C ILE A 374 19.79 -9.19 28.66
N ARG A 375 19.75 -8.37 29.71
CA ARG A 375 19.00 -8.66 30.94
C ARG A 375 17.51 -8.88 30.71
N SER A 376 16.88 -8.03 29.91
CA SER A 376 15.43 -8.04 29.72
C SER A 376 14.99 -7.42 28.40
N LEU A 377 13.79 -7.80 27.96
CA LEU A 377 13.08 -7.17 26.85
C LEU A 377 12.54 -5.79 27.23
N ASN A 378 12.23 -4.97 26.22
CA ASN A 378 11.48 -3.74 26.43
C ASN A 378 10.05 -4.07 26.92
N VAL A 379 9.53 -3.32 27.90
CA VAL A 379 8.21 -3.57 28.51
C VAL A 379 7.04 -3.58 27.52
N HIS A 380 7.04 -2.77 26.46
CA HIS A 380 5.99 -2.82 25.44
C HIS A 380 6.09 -4.12 24.61
N VAL A 381 7.30 -4.61 24.38
CA VAL A 381 7.54 -5.87 23.65
C VAL A 381 7.09 -7.05 24.51
N THR A 382 7.45 -7.03 25.81
CA THR A 382 6.95 -8.00 26.80
C THR A 382 5.42 -8.03 26.81
N SER A 383 4.78 -6.86 26.89
CA SER A 383 3.32 -6.73 26.81
C SER A 383 2.76 -7.36 25.53
N ALA A 384 3.34 -7.04 24.37
CA ALA A 384 2.88 -7.57 23.08
C ALA A 384 3.00 -9.09 22.98
N ILE A 385 4.09 -9.68 23.47
CA ILE A 385 4.30 -11.14 23.47
C ILE A 385 3.27 -11.82 24.39
N CYS A 386 3.06 -11.30 25.60
CA CYS A 386 2.09 -11.86 26.54
C CYS A 386 0.65 -11.73 26.03
N ILE A 387 0.27 -10.57 25.48
CA ILE A 387 -1.06 -10.34 24.89
C ILE A 387 -1.29 -11.29 23.72
N TRP A 388 -0.30 -11.43 22.81
CA TRP A 388 -0.42 -12.35 21.69
C TRP A 388 -0.59 -13.80 22.16
N GLU A 389 0.17 -14.24 23.16
CA GLU A 389 0.05 -15.60 23.69
C GLU A 389 -1.35 -15.85 24.28
N TYR A 390 -1.87 -14.91 25.08
CA TYR A 390 -3.25 -14.95 25.59
C TYR A 390 -4.26 -15.06 24.44
N VAL A 391 -4.12 -14.22 23.40
CA VAL A 391 -5.03 -14.19 22.24
C VAL A 391 -4.97 -15.52 21.51
N LYS A 392 -3.79 -16.05 21.25
CA LYS A 392 -3.57 -17.33 20.57
C LYS A 392 -4.27 -18.48 21.32
N GLN A 393 -4.12 -18.51 22.64
CA GLN A 393 -4.81 -19.49 23.49
C GLN A 393 -6.33 -19.30 23.45
N SER A 394 -6.82 -18.05 23.48
CA SER A 394 -8.27 -17.75 23.41
C SER A 394 -8.93 -18.19 22.11
N LEU A 395 -8.21 -18.16 20.98
CA LEU A 395 -8.71 -18.59 19.67
C LEU A 395 -8.77 -20.11 19.53
N SER A 396 -7.87 -20.83 20.20
CA SER A 396 -7.74 -22.29 20.11
C SER A 396 -8.79 -23.05 20.94
N VAL A 397 -9.63 -22.32 21.70
CA VAL A 397 -10.68 -22.87 22.57
C VAL A 397 -12.08 -22.68 21.94
N THR A 398 -12.13 -22.25 20.68
CA THR A 398 -13.34 -22.20 19.83
C THR A 398 -13.24 -23.28 18.77
#